data_AF-A0A1G3UZI8-F1
#
_entry.id   AF-A0A1G3UZI8-F1
#
_cell.length_a   1.000
_cell.length_b   1.000
_cell.length_c   1.000
_cell.angle_alpha   90.00
_cell.angle_beta   90.00
_cell.angle_gamma   90.00
#
_symmetry.space_group_name_H-M   'P 1'
#
loop_
_entity.id
_entity.type
_entity.pdbx_description
1 polymer ?
#
loop_
_entity_poly.entity_id
_entity_poly.type
_entity_poly.pdbx_seq_one_letter_code
_entity_poly.pdbx_strand_id
1 'polypeptide(L)'
;MPAKVKKEFLLFAIIGVFNTLTHAMSVIAFVELFQVHPTLANTLAFFVANTISYFLNSRYTFKAAASLSRYKRFLLASSFALLATVLLSSFAEWMHWHYLIGLMLVIFISPVLTFTLQKQWTFKKAIDK
;
A
#
# COMPACT_ATOMS: atom_id res chain seq x y z
N MET A 1 -12.28 7.18 17.49
CA MET A 1 -12.45 7.42 16.03
C MET A 1 -13.92 7.43 15.67
N PRO A 2 -14.39 8.39 14.86
CA PRO A 2 -15.77 8.43 14.36
C PRO A 2 -16.13 7.16 13.57
N ALA A 3 -17.39 6.73 13.60
CA ALA A 3 -17.85 5.49 12.95
C ALA A 3 -17.48 5.40 11.46
N LYS A 4 -17.54 6.54 10.74
CA LYS A 4 -17.12 6.65 9.34
C LYS A 4 -15.64 6.28 9.13
N VAL A 5 -14.75 6.73 10.02
CA VAL A 5 -13.30 6.49 9.90
C VAL A 5 -12.96 5.03 10.17
N LYS A 6 -13.67 4.38 11.10
CA LYS A 6 -13.50 2.94 11.35
C LYS A 6 -13.87 2.12 10.11
N LYS A 7 -14.98 2.45 9.46
CA LYS A 7 -15.40 1.79 8.21
C LYS A 7 -14.39 1.98 7.08
N GLU A 8 -13.88 3.20 6.89
CA GLU A 8 -12.83 3.48 5.91
C GLU A 8 -11.56 2.66 6.20
N PHE A 9 -11.13 2.59 7.46
CA PHE A 9 -9.96 1.80 7.84
C PHE A 9 -10.16 0.29 7.59
N LEU A 10 -11.33 -0.26 7.92
CA LEU A 10 -11.64 -1.68 7.67
C LEU A 10 -11.65 -2.00 6.16
N LEU A 11 -12.27 -1.15 5.34
CA LEU A 11 -12.24 -1.31 3.89
C LEU A 11 -10.83 -1.20 3.33
N PHE A 12 -10.04 -0.24 3.83
CA PHE A 12 -8.63 -0.09 3.46
C PHE A 12 -7.84 -1.35 3.81
N ALA A 13 -8.04 -1.93 5.00
CA ALA A 13 -7.37 -3.16 5.42
C ALA A 13 -7.76 -4.36 4.54
N ILE A 14 -9.05 -4.53 4.24
CA ILE A 14 -9.54 -5.60 3.35
C ILE A 14 -8.95 -5.46 1.94
N ILE A 15 -8.96 -4.24 1.39
CA ILE A 15 -8.32 -3.96 0.09
C ILE A 15 -6.82 -4.21 0.17
N GLY A 16 -6.17 -3.92 1.29
CA GLY A 16 -4.76 -4.24 1.54
C GLY A 16 -4.46 -5.73 1.42
N VAL A 17 -5.28 -6.58 2.06
CA VAL A 17 -5.14 -8.05 1.95
C VAL A 17 -5.32 -8.50 0.49
N PHE A 18 -6.37 -8.01 -0.17
CA PHE A 18 -6.62 -8.31 -1.58
C PHE A 18 -5.45 -7.85 -2.48
N ASN A 19 -4.87 -6.69 -2.18
CA ASN A 19 -3.73 -6.14 -2.90
C ASN A 19 -2.48 -7.01 -2.74
N THR A 20 -2.22 -7.54 -1.55
CA THR A 20 -1.11 -8.48 -1.31
C THR A 20 -1.30 -9.76 -2.12
N LEU A 21 -2.51 -10.31 -2.16
CA LEU A 21 -2.82 -11.48 -3.00
C LEU A 21 -2.62 -11.17 -4.48
N THR A 22 -3.11 -10.03 -4.94
CA THR A 22 -2.95 -9.58 -6.33
C THR A 22 -1.47 -9.45 -6.70
N HIS A 23 -0.64 -8.90 -5.81
CA HIS A 23 0.80 -8.80 -6.00
C HIS A 23 1.42 -10.20 -6.13
N ALA A 24 1.17 -11.10 -5.17
CA ALA A 24 1.70 -12.45 -5.18
C ALA A 24 1.32 -13.22 -6.46
N MET A 25 0.05 -13.18 -6.86
CA MET A 25 -0.42 -13.79 -8.09
C MET A 25 0.24 -13.19 -9.33
N SER A 26 0.45 -11.87 -9.35
CA SER A 26 1.12 -11.19 -10.47
C SER A 26 2.59 -11.61 -10.57
N VAL A 27 3.30 -11.71 -9.44
CA VAL A 27 4.69 -12.21 -9.42
C VAL A 27 4.76 -13.63 -9.96
N ILE A 28 3.90 -14.53 -9.45
CA ILE A 28 3.85 -15.92 -9.92
C ILE A 28 3.56 -15.97 -11.42
N ALA A 29 2.57 -15.22 -11.90
CA ALA A 29 2.26 -15.18 -13.33
C ALA A 29 3.45 -14.69 -14.16
N PHE A 30 4.11 -13.59 -13.77
CA PHE A 30 5.27 -13.06 -14.49
C PHE A 30 6.46 -14.01 -14.51
N VAL A 31 6.75 -14.70 -13.41
CA VAL A 31 7.86 -15.65 -13.33
C VAL A 31 7.53 -16.94 -14.09
N GLU A 32 6.40 -17.57 -13.80
CA GLU A 32 6.08 -18.90 -14.32
C GLU A 32 5.62 -18.87 -15.79
N LEU A 33 4.76 -17.91 -16.15
CA LEU A 33 4.14 -17.88 -17.49
C LEU A 33 4.98 -17.09 -18.49
N PHE A 34 5.66 -16.03 -18.03
CA PHE A 34 6.39 -15.11 -18.90
C PHE A 34 7.91 -15.19 -18.71
N GLN A 35 8.40 -16.04 -17.80
CA GLN A 35 9.83 -16.26 -17.55
C GLN A 35 10.59 -14.95 -17.25
N VAL A 36 9.89 -13.97 -16.65
CA VAL A 36 10.47 -12.70 -16.23
C VAL A 36 11.33 -12.92 -14.99
N HIS A 37 12.51 -12.32 -14.96
CA HIS A 37 13.40 -12.39 -13.81
C HIS A 37 12.68 -11.94 -12.50
N PRO A 38 12.83 -12.66 -11.37
CA PRO A 38 12.06 -12.40 -10.15
C PRO A 38 12.07 -10.95 -9.65
N THR A 39 13.23 -10.28 -9.71
CA THR A 39 13.35 -8.87 -9.31
C THR A 39 12.49 -7.94 -10.17
N LEU A 40 12.47 -8.17 -11.49
CA LEU A 40 11.66 -7.38 -12.41
C LEU A 40 10.17 -7.74 -12.27
N ALA A 41 9.85 -9.02 -12.08
CA ALA A 41 8.48 -9.48 -11.81
C ALA A 41 7.89 -8.82 -10.55
N ASN A 42 8.65 -8.74 -9.46
CA ASN A 42 8.24 -8.02 -8.24
C ASN A 42 7.97 -6.53 -8.51
N THR A 43 8.84 -5.89 -9.29
CA THR A 43 8.69 -4.47 -9.66
C THR A 43 7.41 -4.24 -10.47
N LEU A 44 7.15 -5.06 -11.49
CA LEU A 44 5.94 -4.95 -12.31
C LEU A 44 4.67 -5.28 -11.49
N ALA A 45 4.72 -6.33 -10.68
CA ALA A 45 3.62 -6.71 -9.80
C ALA A 45 3.29 -5.62 -8.77
N PHE A 46 4.29 -4.87 -8.29
CA PHE A 46 4.06 -3.72 -7.43
C PHE A 46 3.21 -2.66 -8.13
N PHE A 47 3.53 -2.29 -9.38
CA PHE A 47 2.74 -1.31 -10.13
C PHE A 47 1.32 -1.80 -10.43
N VAL A 48 1.17 -3.08 -10.80
CA VAL A 48 -0.15 -3.70 -11.06
C VAL A 48 -1.02 -3.65 -9.80
N ALA A 49 -0.50 -4.18 -8.69
CA ALA A 49 -1.20 -4.20 -7.42
C ALA A 49 -1.52 -2.76 -6.94
N ASN A 50 -0.53 -1.87 -6.95
CA ASN A 50 -0.71 -0.48 -6.54
C ASN A 50 -1.79 0.25 -7.36
N THR A 51 -1.85 0.01 -8.67
CA THR A 51 -2.87 0.59 -9.56
C THR A 51 -4.27 0.08 -9.18
N ILE A 52 -4.41 -1.23 -8.99
CA ILE A 52 -5.69 -1.84 -8.57
C ILE A 52 -6.11 -1.31 -7.20
N SER A 53 -5.20 -1.27 -6.23
CA SER A 53 -5.43 -0.73 -4.89
C SER A 53 -5.87 0.73 -4.92
N TYR A 54 -5.28 1.56 -5.79
CA TYR A 54 -5.70 2.94 -5.97
C TYR A 54 -7.17 3.04 -6.41
N PHE A 55 -7.57 2.30 -7.46
CA PHE A 55 -8.94 2.35 -7.95
C PHE A 55 -9.93 1.82 -6.91
N LEU A 56 -9.61 0.72 -6.24
CA LEU A 56 -10.45 0.16 -5.17
C LEU A 56 -10.60 1.14 -4.00
N ASN A 57 -9.52 1.74 -3.53
CA ASN A 57 -9.57 2.72 -2.44
C ASN A 57 -10.28 4.01 -2.85
N SER A 58 -10.08 4.48 -4.08
CA SER A 58 -10.78 5.65 -4.62
C SER A 58 -12.29 5.40 -4.68
N ARG A 59 -12.72 4.23 -5.16
CA ARG A 59 -14.13 3.90 -5.36
C ARG A 59 -14.85 3.51 -4.06
N TYR A 60 -14.26 2.64 -3.26
CA TYR A 60 -14.92 1.99 -2.13
C TYR A 60 -14.58 2.60 -0.78
N THR A 61 -13.29 2.89 -0.53
CA THR A 61 -12.83 3.42 0.77
C THR A 61 -13.16 4.89 0.91
N PHE A 62 -12.59 5.74 0.04
CA PHE A 62 -12.63 7.19 0.19
C PHE A 62 -13.73 7.86 -0.64
N LYS A 63 -14.38 7.12 -1.56
CA LYS A 63 -15.44 7.61 -2.46
C LYS A 63 -15.04 8.92 -3.17
N ALA A 64 -13.83 8.95 -3.70
CA ALA A 64 -13.27 10.06 -4.45
C ALA A 64 -13.22 9.73 -5.95
N ALA A 65 -13.36 10.75 -6.81
CA ALA A 65 -13.17 10.56 -8.25
C ALA A 65 -11.73 10.14 -8.56
N ALA A 66 -11.53 9.18 -9.45
CA ALA A 66 -10.18 8.85 -9.88
C ALA A 66 -9.61 10.01 -10.73
N SER A 67 -8.39 10.44 -10.43
CA SER A 67 -7.66 11.39 -11.27
C SER A 67 -6.17 11.03 -11.35
N LEU A 68 -5.49 11.45 -12.41
CA LEU A 68 -4.06 11.17 -12.56
C LEU A 68 -3.22 11.86 -11.46
N SER A 69 -3.63 13.05 -11.02
CA SER A 69 -2.97 13.77 -9.92
C SER A 69 -3.07 13.01 -8.59
N ARG A 70 -4.24 12.44 -8.27
CA ARG A 70 -4.43 11.60 -7.09
C ARG A 70 -3.67 10.27 -7.22
N TYR A 71 -3.62 9.67 -8.40
CA TYR A 71 -2.82 8.47 -8.62
C TYR A 71 -1.33 8.72 -8.37
N LYS A 72 -0.77 9.85 -8.86
CA LYS A 72 0.63 10.21 -8.57
C LYS A 72 0.90 10.35 -7.07
N ARG A 73 0.00 11.00 -6.31
CA ARG A 73 0.11 11.09 -4.84
C ARG A 73 0.01 9.72 -4.18
N PHE A 74 -0.91 8.88 -4.64
CA PHE A 74 -1.08 7.52 -4.14
C PHE A 74 0.19 6.71 -4.34
N LEU A 75 0.74 6.72 -5.56
CA LEU A 75 1.98 6.03 -5.92
C LEU A 75 3.16 6.55 -5.09
N LEU A 76 3.32 7.86 -4.95
CA LEU A 76 4.37 8.45 -4.11
C LEU A 76 4.24 8.03 -2.65
N ALA A 77 3.02 8.04 -2.10
CA ALA A 77 2.75 7.59 -0.74
C ALA A 77 3.07 6.09 -0.56
N SER A 78 2.69 5.24 -1.52
CA SER A 78 3.01 3.81 -1.50
C SER A 78 4.52 3.56 -1.61
N SER A 79 5.22 4.28 -2.48
CA SER A 79 6.69 4.18 -2.61
C SER A 79 7.39 4.63 -1.33
N PHE A 80 6.90 5.69 -0.69
CA PHE A 80 7.41 6.13 0.61
C PHE A 80 7.16 5.08 1.70
N ALA A 81 5.98 4.46 1.73
CA ALA A 81 5.69 3.37 2.67
C ALA A 81 6.59 2.15 2.44
N LEU A 82 6.89 1.81 1.18
CA LEU A 82 7.83 0.74 0.83
C LEU A 82 9.23 1.07 1.35
N LEU A 83 9.74 2.27 1.09
CA LEU A 83 11.04 2.73 1.60
C LEU A 83 11.09 2.71 3.13
N ALA A 84 10.04 3.19 3.80
CA ALA A 84 9.94 3.15 5.26
C ALA A 84 9.98 1.71 5.79
N THR A 85 9.34 0.77 5.10
CA THR A 85 9.36 -0.65 5.47
C THR A 85 10.77 -1.25 5.36
N VAL A 86 11.49 -0.92 4.28
CA VAL A 86 12.88 -1.35 4.09
C VAL A 86 13.76 -0.77 5.19
N LEU A 87 13.67 0.54 5.45
CA LEU A 87 14.47 1.21 6.48
C LEU A 87 14.20 0.67 7.89
N LEU A 88 12.93 0.43 8.24
CA LEU A 88 12.57 -0.16 9.53
C LEU A 88 13.12 -1.58 9.68
N SER A 89 13.07 -2.37 8.61
CA SER A 89 13.62 -3.74 8.61
C SER A 89 15.13 -3.71 8.78
N SER A 90 15.84 -2.86 8.03
CA SER A 90 17.29 -2.68 8.15
C SER A 90 17.71 -2.13 9.52
N PHE A 91 16.91 -1.24 10.12
CA PHE A 91 17.17 -0.74 11.47
C PHE A 91 16.98 -1.81 12.53
N ALA A 92 15.93 -2.63 12.42
CA ALA A 92 15.71 -3.76 13.34
C ALA A 92 16.84 -4.79 13.26
N GLU A 93 17.33 -5.08 12.06
CA GLU A 93 18.51 -5.92 11.83
C GLU A 93 19.76 -5.30 12.46
N TRP A 94 19.99 -4.01 12.26
CA TRP A 94 21.12 -3.28 12.85
C TRP A 94 21.10 -3.28 14.39
N MET A 95 19.91 -3.20 14.99
CA MET A 95 19.71 -3.29 16.44
C MET A 95 19.79 -4.73 16.99
N HIS A 96 20.05 -5.73 16.13
CA HIS A 96 20.03 -7.16 16.45
C HIS A 96 18.73 -7.63 17.13
N TRP A 97 17.61 -6.96 16.83
CA TRP A 97 16.31 -7.39 17.34
C TRP A 97 15.88 -8.68 16.67
N HIS A 98 15.12 -9.50 17.40
CA HIS A 98 14.46 -10.65 16.81
C HIS A 98 13.56 -10.17 15.66
N TYR A 99 13.69 -10.75 14.47
CA TYR A 99 13.02 -10.29 13.24
C TYR A 99 11.50 -10.12 13.41
N LEU A 100 10.88 -10.91 14.29
CA LEU A 100 9.46 -10.80 14.65
C LEU A 100 9.09 -9.41 15.20
N ILE A 101 9.98 -8.73 15.92
CA ILE A 101 9.71 -7.38 16.44
C ILE A 101 9.56 -6.40 15.26
N GLY A 102 10.52 -6.42 14.32
CA GLY A 102 10.45 -5.62 13.09
C GLY A 102 9.20 -5.93 12.26
N LEU A 103 8.87 -7.23 12.10
CA LEU A 103 7.68 -7.68 11.40
C LEU A 103 6.39 -7.16 12.05
N MET A 104 6.28 -7.23 13.38
CA MET A 104 5.11 -6.74 14.12
C MET A 104 4.96 -5.22 13.97
N LEU A 105 6.06 -4.47 14.05
CA LEU A 105 6.03 -3.02 13.80
C LEU A 105 5.52 -2.71 12.40
N VAL A 106 6.01 -3.41 11.37
CA VAL A 106 5.56 -3.24 9.99
C VAL A 106 4.08 -3.59 9.84
N ILE A 107 3.62 -4.72 10.38
CA ILE A 107 2.23 -5.19 10.24
C ILE A 107 1.23 -4.25 10.92
N PHE A 108 1.57 -3.68 12.09
CA PHE A 108 0.62 -2.84 12.83
C PHE A 108 0.75 -1.36 12.52
N ILE A 109 1.98 -0.84 12.38
CA ILE A 109 2.21 0.60 12.25
C ILE A 109 2.06 1.03 10.79
N SER A 110 2.58 0.25 9.84
CA SER A 110 2.59 0.64 8.42
C SER A 110 1.18 0.87 7.84
N PRO A 111 0.16 0.02 8.11
CA PRO A 111 -1.19 0.28 7.62
C PRO A 111 -1.82 1.53 8.21
N VAL A 112 -1.55 1.84 9.48
CA VAL A 112 -2.09 3.03 10.16
C VAL A 112 -1.48 4.30 9.58
N LEU A 113 -0.16 4.32 9.39
CA LEU A 113 0.55 5.44 8.76
C LEU A 113 0.10 5.64 7.32
N THR A 114 0.07 4.56 6.53
CA THR A 114 -0.33 4.61 5.12
C THR A 114 -1.79 5.04 4.99
N PHE A 115 -2.70 4.50 5.79
CA PHE A 115 -4.10 4.93 5.81
C PHE A 115 -4.23 6.42 6.09
N THR A 116 -3.52 6.92 7.10
CA THR A 116 -3.56 8.33 7.50
C THR A 116 -3.03 9.23 6.40
N LEU A 117 -1.88 8.87 5.80
CA LEU A 117 -1.28 9.60 4.69
C LEU A 117 -2.20 9.62 3.47
N GLN A 118 -2.75 8.47 3.07
CA GLN A 118 -3.65 8.38 1.93
C GLN A 118 -4.94 9.19 2.16
N LYS A 119 -5.50 9.13 3.37
CA LYS A 119 -6.70 9.89 3.72
C LYS A 119 -6.47 11.41 3.73
N GLN A 120 -5.37 11.85 4.32
CA GLN A 120 -5.12 13.27 4.56
C GLN A 120 -4.42 13.99 3.39
N TRP A 121 -3.71 13.26 2.52
CA TRP A 121 -2.94 13.84 1.43
C TRP A 121 -3.45 13.46 0.05
N THR A 122 -3.65 12.17 -0.20
CA THR A 122 -4.07 11.66 -1.52
C THR A 122 -5.54 11.92 -1.79
N PHE A 123 -6.39 11.54 -0.83
CA PHE A 123 -7.85 11.63 -0.94
C PHE A 123 -8.45 12.76 -0.11
N LYS A 124 -7.62 13.74 0.28
CA LYS A 124 -8.12 14.99 0.86
C LYS A 124 -9.12 15.58 -0.13
N LYS A 125 -10.37 15.76 0.30
CA LYS A 125 -11.31 16.59 -0.45
C LYS A 125 -10.65 17.95 -0.60
N ALA A 126 -10.34 18.36 -1.83
CA ALA A 126 -10.10 19.77 -2.08
C ALA A 126 -11.37 20.46 -1.59
N ILE A 127 -11.20 21.47 -0.72
CA ILE A 127 -12.28 22.40 -0.45
C ILE A 127 -12.53 23.03 -1.82
N ASP A 128 -13.65 22.69 -2.45
CA ASP A 128 -14.09 23.35 -3.67
C ASP A 128 -14.10 24.86 -3.36
N LYS A 129 -13.23 25.60 -4.05
CA LYS A 129 -13.23 27.05 -4.06
C LYS A 129 -14.13 27.52 -5.19
#